data_AF-A0A9W7CHX3-F1
#
_entry.id   AF-A0A9W7CHX3-F1
#
_cell.length_a   1.000
_cell.length_b   1.000
_cell.length_c   1.000
_cell.angle_alpha   90.00
_cell.angle_beta   90.00
_cell.angle_gamma   90.00
#
_symmetry.space_group_name_H-M   'P 1'
#
loop_
_entity.id
_entity.type
_entity.pdbx_description
1 polymer ?
#
loop_
_entity_poly.entity_id
_entity_poly.type
_entity_poly.pdbx_seq_one_letter_code
_entity_poly.pdbx_strand_id
1 'polypeptide(L)'
;MFRPTSSLLSKFISKSAAARLPLDAKRAGKGYTKHFNGTKQGRHTSKGTYVLEKHKMVEIKAPEEGWEDSFKLKPYVFTGVGKEETKPYDPNENV
;
A
#
# COMPACT_ATOMS: atom_id res chain seq x y z
N MET A 1 -2.52 -12.40 1.91
CA MET A 1 -2.75 -13.57 1.03
C MET A 1 -1.47 -13.93 0.29
N PHE A 2 -0.84 -15.03 0.66
CA PHE A 2 0.35 -15.56 -0.01
C PHE A 2 -0.09 -16.31 -1.28
N ARG A 3 0.24 -15.82 -2.48
CA ARG A 3 -0.05 -16.54 -3.73
C ARG A 3 1.15 -17.43 -4.05
N PRO A 4 1.00 -18.76 -4.13
CA PRO A 4 2.11 -19.63 -4.48
C PRO A 4 2.62 -19.26 -5.88
N THR A 5 3.92 -19.02 -5.99
CA THR A 5 4.59 -18.77 -7.28
C THR A 5 4.56 -20.05 -8.12
N SER A 6 4.11 -19.93 -9.37
CA SER A 6 3.73 -21.03 -10.27
C SER A 6 4.86 -21.96 -10.73
N SER A 7 6.12 -21.73 -10.36
CA SER A 7 7.23 -22.59 -10.80
C SER A 7 7.18 -24.00 -10.20
N LEU A 8 6.55 -24.17 -9.03
CA LEU A 8 6.43 -25.46 -8.35
C LEU A 8 5.23 -26.31 -8.80
N LEU A 9 4.24 -25.71 -9.50
CA LEU A 9 2.97 -26.36 -9.86
C LEU A 9 2.82 -26.66 -11.36
N SER A 10 3.74 -26.20 -12.21
CA SER A 10 3.60 -26.31 -13.68
C SER A 10 3.59 -27.75 -14.20
N LYS A 11 4.22 -28.69 -13.48
CA LYS A 11 4.16 -30.14 -13.79
C LYS A 11 2.83 -30.81 -13.41
N PHE A 12 2.09 -30.25 -12.44
CA PHE A 12 0.93 -30.90 -11.83
C PHE A 12 -0.41 -30.31 -12.26
N ILE A 13 -0.39 -29.25 -13.07
CA ILE A 13 -1.59 -28.57 -13.55
C ILE A 13 -1.77 -28.87 -15.04
N SER A 14 -2.96 -29.34 -15.42
CA SER A 14 -3.30 -29.59 -16.83
C SER A 14 -3.27 -28.29 -17.64
N LYS A 15 -3.03 -28.38 -18.95
CA LYS A 15 -3.04 -27.20 -19.84
C LYS A 15 -4.34 -26.39 -19.72
N SER A 16 -5.48 -27.07 -19.54
CA SER A 16 -6.79 -26.43 -19.36
C SER A 16 -6.93 -25.72 -18.01
N ALA A 17 -6.36 -26.27 -16.93
CA ALA A 17 -6.34 -25.61 -15.63
C ALA A 17 -5.36 -24.42 -15.64
N ALA A 18 -4.22 -24.53 -16.32
CA ALA A 18 -3.27 -23.44 -16.48
C ALA A 18 -3.88 -22.23 -17.22
N ALA A 19 -4.70 -22.48 -18.26
CA ALA A 19 -5.37 -21.41 -19.01
C ALA A 19 -6.36 -20.57 -18.17
N ARG A 20 -6.90 -21.13 -17.08
CA ARG A 20 -7.86 -20.45 -16.18
C ARG A 20 -7.20 -19.65 -15.06
N LEU A 21 -5.91 -19.86 -14.82
CA LEU A 21 -5.19 -19.13 -13.77
C LEU A 21 -5.04 -17.66 -14.16
N PRO A 22 -5.11 -16.72 -13.20
CA PRO A 22 -4.96 -15.29 -13.47
C PRO A 22 -3.64 -14.95 -14.17
N LEU A 23 -3.72 -14.11 -15.20
CA LEU A 23 -2.52 -13.66 -15.90
C LEU A 23 -1.72 -12.69 -15.01
N ASP A 24 -0.43 -12.97 -14.87
CA ASP A 24 0.54 -12.13 -14.20
C ASP A 24 1.73 -11.83 -15.13
N ALA A 25 2.56 -10.86 -14.72
CA ALA A 25 3.73 -10.45 -15.50
C ALA A 25 4.76 -11.59 -15.70
N LYS A 26 4.71 -12.62 -14.85
CA LYS A 26 5.65 -13.74 -14.89
C LYS A 26 5.22 -14.83 -15.88
N ARG A 27 3.92 -14.91 -16.19
CA ARG A 27 3.33 -15.96 -17.05
C ARG A 27 3.10 -15.53 -18.50
N ALA A 28 2.90 -14.24 -18.75
CA ALA A 28 2.47 -13.76 -20.06
C ALA A 28 3.57 -13.71 -21.14
N GLY A 29 4.85 -13.69 -20.75
CA GLY A 29 5.97 -13.63 -21.69
C GLY A 29 6.36 -12.20 -22.13
N LYS A 30 6.99 -12.09 -23.30
CA LYS A 30 7.59 -10.83 -23.78
C LYS A 30 6.51 -9.80 -24.13
N GLY A 31 6.68 -8.56 -23.67
CA GLY A 31 5.81 -7.42 -24.01
C GLY A 31 4.60 -7.22 -23.08
N TYR A 32 4.31 -8.18 -22.20
CA TYR A 32 3.29 -8.00 -21.18
C TYR A 32 3.90 -7.43 -19.90
N THR A 33 3.49 -6.22 -19.54
CA THR A 33 3.88 -5.59 -18.28
C THR A 33 2.62 -5.32 -17.46
N LYS A 34 2.67 -5.67 -16.17
CA LYS A 34 1.59 -5.41 -15.22
C LYS A 34 2.19 -4.86 -13.94
N HIS A 35 1.79 -3.64 -13.60
CA HIS A 35 2.24 -2.99 -12.37
C HIS A 35 1.38 -3.45 -11.18
N PHE A 36 1.96 -3.43 -9.98
CA PHE A 36 1.28 -3.78 -8.75
C PHE A 36 0.91 -2.52 -7.97
N ASN A 37 -0.20 -1.88 -8.36
CA ASN A 37 -0.81 -0.72 -7.68
C ASN A 37 0.15 0.40 -7.24
N GLY A 38 1.32 0.51 -7.88
CA GLY A 38 2.27 1.57 -7.60
C GLY A 38 1.76 2.90 -8.15
N THR A 39 1.84 3.95 -7.35
CA THR A 39 1.52 5.30 -7.80
C THR A 39 2.57 5.80 -8.78
N LYS A 40 2.16 6.58 -9.78
CA LYS A 40 3.06 7.16 -10.77
C LYS A 40 3.82 8.34 -10.17
N GLN A 41 5.12 8.17 -9.91
CA GLN A 41 5.97 9.18 -9.27
C GLN A 41 6.73 10.08 -10.28
N GLY A 42 6.56 9.85 -11.58
CA GLY A 42 7.35 10.54 -12.60
C GLY A 42 6.92 10.19 -14.02
N ARG A 43 7.87 10.28 -14.96
CA ARG A 43 7.64 10.07 -16.39
C ARG A 43 8.81 9.37 -17.09
N HIS A 44 8.50 8.61 -18.13
CA HIS A 44 9.51 8.10 -19.06
C HIS A 44 9.92 9.19 -20.07
N THR A 45 11.18 9.16 -20.50
CA THR A 45 11.72 10.00 -21.57
C THR A 45 11.73 9.25 -22.90
N SER A 46 11.89 9.96 -24.01
CA SER A 46 12.03 9.37 -25.35
C SER A 46 13.23 8.43 -25.49
N LYS A 47 14.22 8.55 -24.60
CA LYS A 47 15.41 7.68 -24.55
C LYS A 47 15.24 6.48 -23.62
N GLY A 48 14.04 6.25 -23.09
CA GLY A 48 13.74 5.13 -22.19
C GLY A 48 14.18 5.32 -20.73
N THR A 49 14.75 6.48 -20.37
CA THR A 49 15.06 6.79 -18.97
C THR A 49 13.79 7.19 -18.21
N TYR A 50 13.80 7.08 -16.87
CA TYR A 50 12.70 7.53 -16.01
C TYR A 50 13.14 8.72 -15.16
N VAL A 51 12.34 9.78 -15.16
CA VAL A 51 12.60 11.01 -14.39
C VAL A 51 11.59 11.10 -13.26
N LEU A 52 12.09 11.18 -12.03
CA LEU A 52 11.28 11.34 -10.82
C LEU A 52 10.88 12.81 -10.64
N GLU A 53 9.61 13.04 -10.33
CA GLU A 53 9.05 14.38 -10.14
C GLU A 53 8.74 14.59 -8.66
N LYS A 54 9.51 15.46 -7.98
CA LYS A 54 9.41 15.67 -6.52
C LYS A 54 7.99 15.97 -6.03
N HIS A 55 7.19 16.71 -6.81
CA HIS A 55 5.82 17.08 -6.44
C HIS A 55 4.82 15.90 -6.47
N LYS A 56 5.17 14.77 -7.11
CA LYS A 56 4.36 13.54 -7.13
C LYS A 56 4.80 12.54 -6.08
N MET A 57 5.91 12.79 -5.41
CA MET A 57 6.44 11.91 -4.39
C MET A 57 5.72 12.18 -3.07
N VAL A 58 5.38 11.11 -2.35
CA VAL A 58 4.79 11.22 -1.02
C VAL A 58 5.87 11.70 -0.06
N GLU A 59 5.65 12.84 0.56
CA GLU A 59 6.49 13.36 1.64
C GLU A 59 5.92 12.89 2.97
N ILE A 60 6.72 12.13 3.72
CA ILE A 60 6.36 11.71 5.08
C ILE A 60 6.89 12.78 6.03
N LYS A 61 5.98 13.59 6.56
CA LYS A 61 6.30 14.58 7.60
C LYS A 61 6.33 13.88 8.96
N ALA A 62 7.52 13.45 9.35
CA ALA A 62 7.75 12.97 10.71
C ALA A 62 7.69 14.17 11.69
N PRO A 63 7.25 13.94 12.94
CA PRO A 63 7.38 14.93 14.01
C PRO A 63 8.86 15.23 14.30
N GLU A 64 9.12 16.35 14.96
CA GLU A 64 10.47 16.82 15.28
C GLU A 64 11.23 15.85 16.21
N GLU A 65 12.56 15.89 16.13
CA GLU A 65 13.45 15.10 16.95
C GLU A 65 13.27 15.48 18.44
N GLY A 66 13.01 14.50 19.30
CA GLY A 66 12.67 14.73 20.72
C GLY A 66 11.17 14.87 21.04
N TRP A 67 10.27 14.76 20.05
CA TRP A 67 8.82 14.68 20.30
C TRP A 67 8.46 13.51 21.23
N GLU A 68 9.25 12.44 21.20
CA GLU A 68 9.04 11.22 22.01
C GLU A 68 9.02 11.51 23.52
N ASP A 69 9.88 12.41 24.01
CA ASP A 69 10.00 12.70 25.44
C ASP A 69 8.79 13.47 26.00
N SER A 70 8.07 14.19 25.13
CA SER A 70 6.88 14.94 25.50
C SER A 70 5.57 14.20 25.21
N PHE A 71 5.63 13.08 24.47
CA PHE A 71 4.44 12.35 24.02
C PHE A 71 3.94 11.38 25.08
N LYS A 72 2.93 11.81 25.85
CA LYS A 72 2.36 11.02 26.96
C LYS A 72 1.47 9.86 26.52
N LEU A 73 0.95 9.91 25.29
CA LEU A 73 -0.02 8.92 24.81
C LEU A 73 0.68 7.63 24.38
N LYS A 74 0.09 6.50 24.75
CA LYS A 74 0.54 5.16 24.37
C LYS A 74 -0.38 4.59 23.29
N PRO A 75 0.11 3.65 22.44
CA PRO A 75 -0.72 3.00 21.42
C PRO A 75 -1.88 2.18 22.01
N TYR A 76 -1.79 1.84 23.30
CA TYR A 76 -2.80 1.09 24.02
C TYR A 76 -3.30 1.89 25.21
N VAL A 77 -4.61 1.77 25.46
CA VAL A 77 -5.29 2.34 26.62
C VAL A 77 -5.65 1.22 27.58
N PHE A 78 -5.66 1.52 28.87
CA PHE A 78 -6.08 0.58 29.90
C PHE A 78 -7.56 0.21 29.77
N THR A 79 -7.89 -1.07 29.92
CA THR A 79 -9.24 -1.61 29.70
C THR A 79 -10.26 -1.21 30.76
N GLY A 80 -9.82 -0.78 31.94
CA GLY A 80 -10.71 -0.33 33.02
C GLY A 80 -11.18 1.12 32.91
N VAL A 81 -10.79 1.85 31.85
CA VAL A 81 -11.34 3.17 31.58
C VAL A 81 -12.76 3.01 31.04
N GLY A 82 -13.73 3.67 31.68
CA GLY A 82 -15.13 3.64 31.24
C GLY A 82 -15.29 4.16 29.82
N LYS A 83 -16.21 3.55 29.05
CA LYS A 83 -16.54 4.04 27.71
C LYS A 83 -17.58 5.16 27.83
N GLU A 84 -17.26 6.32 27.28
CA GLU A 84 -18.22 7.40 27.12
C GLU A 84 -19.02 7.23 25.82
N GLU A 85 -20.25 7.74 25.79
CA GLU A 85 -21.08 7.76 24.59
C GLU A 85 -20.51 8.77 23.58
N THR A 86 -20.24 8.31 22.35
CA THR A 86 -19.73 9.18 21.28
C THR A 86 -20.83 10.11 20.80
N LYS A 87 -20.71 11.41 21.09
CA LYS A 87 -21.50 12.45 20.42
C LYS A 87 -20.75 12.94 19.18
N PRO A 88 -21.43 13.15 18.04
CA PRO A 88 -20.80 13.79 16.89
C PRO A 88 -20.40 15.22 17.27
N TYR A 89 -19.26 15.68 16.75
CA TYR A 89 -18.82 17.05 16.94
C TYR A 89 -19.81 18.01 16.26
N ASP A 90 -20.51 18.84 17.04
CA ASP A 90 -21.33 19.94 16.54
C ASP A 90 -20.55 21.26 16.70
N PRO A 91 -20.19 21.96 15.62
CA PRO A 91 -19.45 23.22 15.69
C PRO A 91 -20.22 24.36 16.37
N ASN A 92 -21.52 24.23 16.65
CA ASN A 92 -22.37 25.30 17.20
C ASN A 92 -22.64 25.18 18.72
N GLU A 93 -22.16 24.14 19.41
CA GLU A 93 -22.45 23.94 20.85
C GLU A 93 -21.65 24.86 21.80
N ASN A 94 -20.67 25.62 21.30
CA ASN A 94 -19.80 26.49 22.12
C ASN A 94 -19.69 27.95 21.61
N VAL A 95 -20.69 28.43 20.86
CA VAL A 95 -20.83 29.85 20.47
C VAL A 95 -21.90 30.52 21.32
#